data_AF-A0A8T5BZC5-F1
#
_entry.id   AF-A0A8T5BZC5-F1
#
_cell.length_a   1.000
_cell.length_b   1.000
_cell.length_c   1.000
_cell.angle_alpha   90.00
_cell.angle_beta   90.00
_cell.angle_gamma   90.00
#
_symmetry.space_group_name_H-M   'P 1'
#
loop_
_entity.id
_entity.type
_entity.pdbx_description
1 polymer ?
#
loop_
_entity_poly.entity_id
_entity_poly.type
_entity_poly.pdbx_seq_one_letter_code
_entity_poly.pdbx_strand_id
1 'polypeptide(L)' 'MASQLVLALLAGVFAGALFGLIETPIPAPPNLAGILGIVGIYLGYKGVQRLGFHVDISGVLASLF' A
#
# COMPACT_ATOMS: atom_id res chain seq x y z
N MET A 1 -10.06 4.68 16.16
CA MET A 1 -9.22 5.43 15.19
C MET A 1 -7.77 5.50 15.66
N ALA A 2 -7.43 6.23 16.74
CA ALA A 2 -6.05 6.31 17.21
C ALA A 2 -5.46 4.97 17.68
N SER A 3 -6.26 4.13 18.34
CA SER A 3 -5.82 2.79 18.78
C SER A 3 -5.40 1.89 17.61
N GLN A 4 -6.10 1.93 16.48
CA GLN A 4 -5.74 1.14 15.28
C GLN A 4 -4.42 1.60 14.66
N LEU A 5 -4.16 2.92 14.63
CA LEU A 5 -2.89 3.48 14.16
C LEU A 5 -1.72 3.02 15.04
N VAL A 6 -1.88 3.08 16.35
CA VAL A 6 -0.85 2.62 17.31
C VAL A 6 -0.61 1.12 17.16
N LEU A 7 -1.68 0.32 17.05
CA LEU A 7 -1.57 -1.13 16.84
C LEU A 7 -0.90 -1.47 15.50
N ALA A 8 -1.21 -0.74 14.42
CA ALA A 8 -0.58 -0.95 13.11
C ALA A 8 0.92 -0.59 13.12
N LEU A 9 1.29 0.50 13.79
CA LEU A 9 2.69 0.87 14.00
C LEU A 9 3.43 -0.21 14.79
N LEU A 10 2.86 -0.65 15.92
CA LEU A 10 3.45 -1.69 16.76
C LEU A 10 3.59 -3.01 15.99
N ALA A 11 2.58 -3.41 15.22
CA ALA A 11 2.67 -4.60 14.37
C ALA A 11 3.81 -4.49 13.35
N GLY A 12 3.98 -3.33 12.70
CA GLY A 12 5.09 -3.09 11.77
C GLY A 12 6.46 -3.13 12.45
N VAL A 13 6.58 -2.53 13.64
CA VAL A 13 7.82 -2.57 14.46
C VAL A 13 8.14 -4.00 14.87
N PHE A 14 7.15 -4.76 15.37
CA PHE A 14 7.34 -6.15 15.78
C PHE A 14 7.72 -7.05 14.60
N ALA A 15 7.04 -6.91 13.45
CA ALA A 15 7.40 -7.64 12.25
C ALA A 15 8.84 -7.30 11.82
N GLY A 16 9.17 -6.02 11.65
CA GLY A 16 10.52 -5.59 11.27
C GLY A 16 11.61 -6.10 12.22
N ALA A 17 11.37 -6.02 13.53
CA ALA A 17 12.27 -6.55 14.54
C ALA A 17 12.42 -8.08 14.40
N LEU A 18 11.31 -8.83 14.26
CA LEU A 18 11.34 -10.27 14.11
C LEU A 18 12.15 -10.70 12.87
N PHE A 19 11.87 -10.11 11.70
CA PHE A 19 12.59 -10.40 10.45
C PHE A 19 14.08 -10.05 10.56
N GLY A 20 14.42 -8.96 11.26
CA GLY A 20 15.80 -8.60 11.55
C GLY A 20 16.51 -9.57 12.49
N LEU A 21 15.80 -10.11 13.50
CA LEU A 21 16.35 -11.08 14.45
C LEU A 21 16.64 -12.44 13.83
N ILE A 22 15.81 -12.88 12.86
CA ILE A 22 15.99 -14.17 12.17
C ILE A 22 16.81 -14.03 10.86
N GLU A 23 17.38 -12.86 10.60
CA GLU A 23 18.21 -12.54 9.42
C GLU A 23 17.55 -12.81 8.06
N THR A 24 16.21 -12.85 8.02
CA THR A 24 15.47 -13.05 6.78
C THR A 24 15.20 -11.72 6.07
N PRO A 25 15.16 -11.70 4.72
CA PRO A 25 14.73 -10.52 3.99
C PRO A 25 13.37 -10.03 4.47
N ILE A 26 13.25 -8.72 4.71
CA ILE A 26 11.98 -8.13 5.11
C ILE A 26 10.98 -8.18 3.94
N PRO A 27 9.69 -8.47 4.18
CA PRO A 27 8.66 -8.46 3.14
C PRO A 27 8.21 -7.04 2.76
N ALA A 28 8.57 -6.03 3.56
CA ALA A 28 8.24 -4.62 3.31
C ALA A 28 9.29 -3.93 2.41
N PRO A 29 8.95 -2.80 1.76
CA PRO A 29 9.91 -2.08 0.92
C PRO A 29 11.16 -1.68 1.70
N PRO A 30 12.37 -2.02 1.22
CA PRO A 30 13.60 -1.85 1.99
C PRO A 30 14.20 -0.44 1.93
N ASN A 31 13.61 0.47 1.13
CA ASN A 31 14.14 1.81 0.93
C ASN A 31 13.04 2.87 0.91
N LEU A 32 13.47 4.14 1.08
CA LEU A 32 12.56 5.29 1.08
C LEU A 32 11.78 5.42 -0.23
N ALA A 33 12.40 5.09 -1.38
CA ALA A 33 11.73 5.15 -2.67
C ALA A 33 10.51 4.20 -2.73
N GLY A 34 10.63 2.99 -2.20
CA GLY A 34 9.54 2.03 -2.13
C GLY A 34 8.41 2.48 -1.19
N ILE A 35 8.76 3.06 -0.04
CA ILE A 35 7.78 3.64 0.89
C ILE A 35 7.01 4.78 0.21
N LEU A 36 7.72 5.69 -0.47
CA LEU A 36 7.10 6.79 -1.22
C LEU A 36 6.22 6.28 -2.36
N GLY A 37 6.58 5.16 -2.99
CA GLY A 37 5.73 4.47 -3.97
C GLY A 37 4.37 4.06 -3.40
N ILE A 38 4.35 3.41 -2.22
CA ILE A 38 3.10 3.04 -1.54
C ILE A 38 2.26 4.27 -1.19
N VAL A 39 2.90 5.32 -0.66
CA VAL A 39 2.21 6.59 -0.37
C VAL A 39 1.61 7.20 -1.64
N GLY A 40 2.36 7.23 -2.74
CA GLY A 40 1.89 7.71 -4.04
C GLY A 40 0.69 6.92 -4.56
N ILE A 41 0.70 5.59 -4.44
CA ILE A 41 -0.43 4.71 -4.81
C ILE A 41 -1.67 5.09 -4.00
N TYR A 42 -1.55 5.23 -2.68
CA TYR A 42 -2.68 5.60 -1.82
C TYR A 42 -3.25 6.98 -2.16
N LEU A 43 -2.38 7.97 -2.36
CA LEU A 43 -2.79 9.33 -2.74
C LEU A 43 -3.45 9.37 -4.11
N GLY A 44 -2.88 8.68 -5.11
CA GLY A 44 -3.45 8.56 -6.45
C GLY A 44 -4.83 7.91 -6.42
N TYR A 45 -4.98 6.79 -5.70
CA TYR A 45 -6.28 6.13 -5.50
C TYR A 45 -7.32 7.07 -4.87
N LYS A 46 -6.95 7.79 -3.81
CA LYS A 46 -7.83 8.76 -3.16
C LYS A 46 -8.14 9.99 -4.02
N GLY A 47 -7.22 10.39 -4.89
CA GLY A 47 -7.42 11.46 -5.87
C GLY A 47 -8.46 11.06 -6.91
N VAL A 48 -8.29 9.90 -7.54
CA VAL A 48 -9.24 9.35 -8.53
C VAL A 48 -10.63 9.16 -7.92
N GLN A 49 -10.71 8.60 -6.71
CA GLN A 49 -11.97 8.44 -5.98
C GLN A 49 -12.71 9.77 -5.75
N ARG A 50 -11.99 10.86 -5.44
CA ARG A 50 -12.59 12.18 -5.23
C ARG A 50 -13.03 12.85 -6.52
N LEU A 51 -12.30 12.62 -7.60
CA LEU A 51 -12.61 13.17 -8.91
C LEU A 51 -13.73 12.40 -9.63
N GLY A 52 -14.13 11.24 -9.10
CA GLY A 52 -15.21 10.42 -9.66
C GLY A 52 -14.84 9.67 -10.93
N PHE A 53 -13.58 9.70 -11.34
CA PHE A 53 -13.11 8.97 -12.51
C PHE A 53 -13.11 7.47 -12.22
N HIS A 54 -13.95 6.72 -12.93
CA HIS A 54 -13.95 5.27 -12.92
C HIS A 54 -13.90 4.81 -14.37
N VAL A 55 -12.92 3.96 -14.70
CA VAL A 55 -12.85 3.31 -16.01
C VAL A 55 -13.44 1.91 -15.84
N ASP A 56 -14.53 1.65 -16.55
CA ASP A 56 -15.09 0.30 -16.62
C ASP A 56 -14.23 -0.55 -17.56
N ILE A 57 -13.31 -1.31 -16.96
CA ILE A 57 -12.43 -2.22 -17.69
C ILE A 57 -13.25 -3.31 -18.40
N SER A 58 -14.35 -3.76 -17.81
CA SER A 58 -15.18 -4.81 -18.41
C SER A 58 -15.86 -4.34 -19.70
N GLY A 59 -16.38 -3.10 -19.69
CA GLY A 59 -16.95 -2.47 -20.89
C GLY A 59 -15.90 -2.18 -21.97
N VAL A 60 -14.71 -1.70 -21.60
CA VAL A 60 -13.62 -1.47 -22.56
C VAL A 60 -13.16 -2.80 -23.18
N LEU A 61 -12.97 -3.83 -22.37
CA LEU A 61 -12.51 -5.13 -22.86
C LEU A 61 -13.56 -5.77 -23.78
N ALA A 62 -14.84 -5.66 -23.45
CA ALA A 62 -15.95 -6.15 -24.27
C ALA A 62 -16.07 -5.42 -25.64
N SER A 63 -15.53 -4.21 -25.77
CA SER A 63 -15.51 -3.48 -27.03
C SER A 63 -14.34 -3.86 -27.96
N LEU A 64 -13.36 -4.63 -27.46
CA LEU A 64 -12.15 -5.01 -28.17
C LEU A 64 -12.19 -6.44 -28.76
N PHE A 65 -13.15 -7.26 -28.34
CA PHE A 65 -13.39 -8.63 -28.82
C PHE A 65 -14.78 -8.74 -29.44
#